data_AF-A0A1V4XR06-F1
#
_entry.id   AF-A0A1V4XR06-F1
#
_cell.length_a   1.000
_cell.length_b   1.000
_cell.length_c   1.000
_cell.angle_alpha   90.00
_cell.angle_beta   90.00
_cell.angle_gamma   90.00
#
_symmetry.space_group_name_H-M   'P 1'
#
loop_
_entity.id
_entity.type
_entity.pdbx_description
1 polymer ?
#
loop_
_entity_poly.entity_id
_entity_poly.type
_entity_poly.pdbx_seq_one_letter_code
_entity_poly.pdbx_strand_id
1 'polypeptide(L)' 'MAKPTNHEFARTDRVFKMACELANIEPTVRQASKFRNRKGTAIKYQGRAAKAVTLKED' A
#
# COMPACT_ATOMS: atom_id res chain seq x y z
N MET A 1 18.95 10.01 0.86
CA MET A 1 18.31 8.71 1.17
C MET A 1 17.71 8.16 -0.13
N ALA A 2 18.03 6.92 -0.50
CA ALA A 2 17.43 6.29 -1.69
C ALA A 2 15.96 5.94 -1.40
N LYS A 3 15.06 6.12 -2.38
CA LYS A 3 13.66 5.66 -2.24
C LYS A 3 13.66 4.12 -2.25
N PRO A 4 12.83 3.47 -1.41
CA PRO A 4 12.75 2.01 -1.41
C PRO A 4 12.33 1.49 -2.78
N THR A 5 12.87 0.35 -3.16
CA THR A 5 12.47 -0.39 -4.37
C THR A 5 11.00 -0.83 -4.28
N ASN A 6 10.40 -1.25 -5.40
CA ASN A 6 9.03 -1.79 -5.36
C ASN A 6 8.94 -3.09 -4.54
N HIS A 7 10.01 -3.90 -4.52
CA HIS A 7 10.08 -5.10 -3.69
C HIS A 7 10.13 -4.79 -2.20
N GLU A 8 10.90 -3.77 -1.80
CA GLU A 8 10.94 -3.32 -0.40
C GLU A 8 9.62 -2.68 -0.02
N PHE A 9 9.10 -1.77 -0.85
CA PHE A 9 7.82 -1.10 -0.61
C PHE A 9 6.67 -2.09 -0.43
N ALA A 10 6.56 -3.11 -1.28
CA ALA A 10 5.53 -4.15 -1.14
C ALA A 10 5.63 -4.90 0.21
N ARG A 11 6.85 -5.03 0.75
CA ARG A 11 7.12 -5.73 2.01
C ARG A 11 7.00 -4.84 3.24
N THR A 12 7.26 -3.54 3.15
CA THR A 12 7.39 -2.66 4.33
C THR A 12 6.23 -1.68 4.48
N ASP A 13 5.59 -1.25 3.40
CA ASP A 13 4.58 -0.19 3.46
C ASP A 13 3.24 -0.74 3.98
N ARG A 14 2.90 -0.39 5.23
CA ARG A 14 1.69 -0.86 5.91
C ARG A 14 0.43 -0.30 5.29
N VAL A 15 0.47 0.95 4.81
CA VAL A 15 -0.69 1.59 4.17
C VAL A 15 -0.99 0.89 2.84
N PHE A 16 0.03 0.58 2.04
CA PHE A 16 -0.10 -0.19 0.81
C PHE A 16 -0.66 -1.59 1.08
N LYS A 17 -0.11 -2.32 2.05
CA LYS A 17 -0.61 -3.65 2.42
C LYS A 17 -2.08 -3.62 2.83
N MET A 18 -2.43 -2.68 3.71
CA MET A 18 -3.82 -2.48 4.14
C MET A 18 -4.72 -2.05 2.97
N ALA A 19 -4.22 -1.22 2.05
CA ALA A 19 -4.97 -0.82 0.86
C ALA A 19 -5.20 -1.99 -0.11
N CYS A 20 -4.23 -2.91 -0.23
CA CYS A 20 -4.40 -4.16 -0.97
C CYS A 20 -5.40 -5.10 -0.29
N GLU A 21 -5.35 -5.23 1.04
CA GLU A 21 -6.31 -5.99 1.84
C GLU A 21 -7.74 -5.46 1.67
N LEU A 22 -7.95 -4.15 1.83
CA LEU A 22 -9.25 -3.50 1.62
C LEU A 22 -9.76 -3.62 0.17
N ALA A 23 -8.84 -3.68 -0.79
CA ALA A 23 -9.16 -3.90 -2.19
C ALA A 23 -9.36 -5.38 -2.56
N ASN A 24 -9.18 -6.30 -1.60
CA ASN A 24 -9.20 -7.75 -1.78
C ASN A 24 -8.28 -8.23 -2.92
N ILE A 25 -7.04 -7.71 -2.96
CA ILE A 25 -6.01 -8.10 -3.92
C ILE A 25 -4.69 -8.40 -3.22
N GLU A 26 -3.88 -9.26 -3.82
CA GLU A 26 -2.57 -9.59 -3.29
C GLU A 26 -1.57 -8.41 -3.41
N PRO A 27 -0.80 -8.09 -2.35
CA PRO A 27 0.20 -7.02 -2.36
C PRO A 27 1.47 -7.43 -3.12
N THR A 28 1.38 -7.45 -4.45
CA THR A 28 2.51 -7.80 -5.32
C THR A 28 3.39 -6.59 -5.67
N VAL A 29 4.60 -6.84 -6.17
CA VAL A 29 5.53 -5.81 -6.68
C VAL A 29 4.89 -4.95 -7.77
N ARG A 30 4.05 -5.54 -8.63
CA ARG A 30 3.31 -4.82 -9.66
C ARG A 30 2.28 -3.87 -9.06
N GLN A 31 1.57 -4.30 -8.02
CA GLN A 31 0.63 -3.43 -7.31
C GLN A 31 1.36 -2.31 -6.57
N ALA A 32 2.52 -2.59 -5.96
CA ALA A 32 3.37 -1.57 -5.34
C ALA A 32 3.79 -0.50 -6.36
N SER A 33 4.25 -0.91 -7.55
CA SER A 33 4.57 0.02 -8.64
C SER A 33 3.37 0.88 -9.04
N LYS A 34 2.19 0.27 -9.23
CA LYS A 34 0.96 1.02 -9.56
C LYS A 34 0.58 2.01 -8.45
N PHE A 35 0.58 1.55 -7.20
CA PHE A 35 0.21 2.34 -6.03
C PHE A 35 1.12 3.56 -5.86
N ARG A 36 2.44 3.37 -5.95
CA ARG A 36 3.43 4.47 -5.90
C ARG A 36 3.27 5.49 -7.02
N ASN A 37 2.82 5.02 -8.19
CA ASN A 37 2.48 5.88 -9.34
C ASN A 37 1.04 6.42 -9.29
N ARG A 38 0.34 6.29 -8.16
CA ARG A 38 -1.05 6.70 -7.94
C ARG A 38 -2.06 6.09 -8.94
N LYS A 39 -1.81 4.84 -9.31
CA LYS A 39 -2.62 4.05 -10.24
C LYS A 39 -3.09 2.74 -9.58
N GLY A 40 -3.99 2.04 -10.26
CA GLY A 40 -4.45 0.70 -9.87
C GLY A 40 -5.61 0.72 -8.87
N THR A 41 -6.01 -0.46 -8.40
CA THR A 41 -7.20 -0.61 -7.55
C THR A 41 -6.93 -0.19 -6.11
N ALA A 42 -5.78 -0.59 -5.56
CA ALA A 42 -5.42 -0.29 -4.16
C ALA A 42 -5.34 1.22 -3.85
N ILE A 43 -4.98 2.07 -4.82
CA ILE A 43 -4.87 3.53 -4.56
C ILE A 43 -6.20 4.15 -4.11
N LYS A 44 -7.34 3.61 -4.57
CA LYS A 44 -8.68 4.07 -4.18
C LYS A 44 -8.95 3.89 -2.68
N TYR A 45 -8.20 3.00 -2.03
CA TYR A 45 -8.31 2.68 -0.62
C TYR A 45 -7.24 3.34 0.25
N GLN A 46 -6.29 4.08 -0.33
CA GLN A 46 -5.16 4.67 0.40
C GLN A 46 -5.59 5.48 1.62
N GLY A 47 -6.62 6.33 1.51
CA GLY A 47 -7.11 7.14 2.63
C GLY A 47 -7.72 6.30 3.77
N ARG A 48 -8.52 5.29 3.41
CA ARG A 48 -9.10 4.34 4.39
C ARG A 48 -8.00 3.49 5.05
N ALA A 49 -7.04 3.04 4.25
CA ALA A 49 -5.90 2.28 4.72
C ALA A 49 -5.01 3.08 5.67
N ALA A 50 -4.72 4.35 5.35
CA ALA A 50 -3.95 5.24 6.22
C ALA A 50 -4.65 5.42 7.57
N LYS A 51 -5.97 5.71 7.56
CA LYS A 51 -6.76 5.82 8.78
C LYS A 51 -6.76 4.52 9.60
N ALA A 52 -6.93 3.37 8.95
CA ALA A 52 -6.94 2.07 9.61
C ALA A 52 -5.57 1.67 10.18
N VAL A 53 -4.47 2.07 9.54
CA VAL A 53 -3.12 1.85 10.07
C VAL A 53 -2.91 2.70 11.31
N THR A 54 -3.27 3.98 11.29
CA THR A 54 -3.12 4.88 12.46
C THR A 54 -3.94 4.41 13.67
N LEU A 55 -5.21 4.01 13.47
CA LEU A 55 -6.09 3.56 14.56
C LEU A 55 -5.71 2.21 15.18
N LYS A 56 -4.81 1.43 14.56
CA LYS A 56 -4.32 0.16 15.11
C LYS A 56 -3.04 0.33 15.94
N GLU A 57 -2.52 1.55 16.05
CA GLU A 57 -1.31 1.86 16.84
C GLU A 57 -1.63 2.57 18.16
N ASP A 58 -2.90 2.81 18.47
CA ASP A 58 -3.43 3.21 19.78
C ASP A 58 -3.92 1.97 20.57
#